data_AF-A0A6A1QQU8-F1
#
_entry.id   AF-A0A6A1QQU8-F1
#
_cell.length_a   1.000
_cell.length_b   1.000
_cell.length_c   1.000
_cell.angle_alpha   90.00
_cell.angle_beta   90.00
_cell.angle_gamma   90.00
#
_symmetry.space_group_name_H-M   'P 1'
#
loop_
_entity.id
_entity.type
_entity.pdbx_description
1 polymer ?
#
loop_
_entity_poly.entity_id
_entity_poly.type
_entity_poly.pdbx_seq_one_letter_code
_entity_poly.pdbx_strand_id
1 'polypeptide(L)'
;NTRETVQAIKGMHIRKATKYLKDVTLQKQCVPFCHYNGGVGQTVGLDAGSVAQRVLNFYCTFSKMQRVMLNSNADSLVIDHIQVNKAPKMQRRI
;
A
#
# COMPACT_ATOMS: atom_id res chain seq x y z
N ASN A 1 8.03 1.05 2.04
CA ASN A 1 6.66 0.50 2.10
C ASN A 1 5.83 0.94 0.90
N THR A 2 5.75 2.23 0.57
CA THR A 2 4.85 2.79 -0.48
C THR A 2 4.86 2.08 -1.85
N ARG A 3 6.01 1.52 -2.27
CA ARG A 3 6.09 0.73 -3.50
C ARG A 3 5.20 -0.51 -3.46
N GLU A 4 5.29 -1.30 -2.39
CA GLU A 4 4.54 -2.56 -2.25
C GLU A 4 3.03 -2.29 -2.14
N THR A 5 2.67 -1.18 -1.50
CA THR A 5 1.28 -0.76 -1.32
C THR A 5 0.64 -0.35 -2.63
N VAL A 6 1.39 0.40 -3.43
CA VAL A 6 1.00 0.81 -4.77
C VAL A 6 0.89 -0.39 -5.70
N GLN A 7 1.82 -1.34 -5.58
CA GLN A 7 1.78 -2.57 -6.36
C GLN A 7 0.54 -3.42 -6.02
N ALA A 8 0.14 -3.48 -4.74
CA ALA A 8 -1.02 -4.22 -4.31
C ALA A 8 -2.35 -3.64 -4.84
N ILE A 9 -2.45 -2.32 -5.02
CA ILE A 9 -3.68 -1.67 -5.51
C ILE A 9 -3.73 -1.49 -7.04
N LYS A 10 -2.62 -1.74 -7.75
CA LYS A 10 -2.56 -1.62 -9.21
C LYS A 10 -3.53 -2.61 -9.86
N GLY A 11 -4.32 -2.14 -10.82
CA GLY A 11 -5.36 -2.94 -11.49
C GLY A 11 -6.64 -3.14 -10.68
N MET A 12 -6.77 -2.57 -9.48
CA MET A 12 -8.03 -2.61 -8.73
C MET A 12 -8.96 -1.46 -9.14
N HIS A 13 -10.27 -1.70 -9.03
CA HIS A 13 -11.27 -0.62 -9.07
C HIS A 13 -11.09 0.31 -7.87
N ILE A 14 -11.37 1.61 -8.04
CA ILE A 14 -11.23 2.63 -6.99
C ILE A 14 -11.98 2.25 -5.69
N ARG A 15 -13.19 1.69 -5.81
CA ARG A 15 -13.98 1.20 -4.65
C ARG A 15 -13.28 0.07 -3.89
N LYS A 16 -12.73 -0.90 -4.61
CA LYS A 16 -12.02 -2.03 -3.99
C LYS A 16 -10.71 -1.56 -3.36
N ALA A 17 -9.98 -0.69 -4.05
CA ALA A 17 -8.73 -0.13 -3.55
C ALA A 17 -8.92 0.73 -2.29
N THR A 18 -9.95 1.59 -2.26
CA THR A 18 -10.26 2.40 -1.07
C THR A 18 -10.69 1.54 0.12
N LYS A 19 -11.45 0.46 -0.11
CA LYS A 19 -11.79 -0.53 0.93
C LYS A 19 -10.53 -1.24 1.44
N TYR A 20 -9.71 -1.78 0.53
CA TYR A 20 -8.45 -2.45 0.86
C TYR A 20 -7.55 -1.57 1.72
N LEU A 21 -7.37 -0.30 1.35
CA LEU A 21 -6.52 0.61 2.10
C LEU A 21 -7.09 0.94 3.51
N LYS A 22 -8.43 0.99 3.68
CA LYS A 22 -9.07 1.12 5.00
C LYS A 22 -8.84 -0.12 5.85
N ASP A 23 -9.00 -1.31 5.27
CA ASP A 23 -8.81 -2.59 5.96
C ASP A 23 -7.34 -2.81 6.38
N VAL A 24 -6.38 -2.35 5.57
CA VAL A 24 -4.94 -2.32 5.92
C VAL A 24 -4.66 -1.38 7.10
N THR A 25 -5.35 -0.23 7.16
CA THR A 25 -5.21 0.72 8.28
C THR A 25 -5.77 0.15 9.58
N LEU A 26 -6.86 -0.62 9.49
CA LEU A 26 -7.45 -1.36 10.61
C LEU A 26 -6.72 -2.67 10.93
N GLN A 27 -5.61 -2.96 10.24
CA GLN A 27 -4.80 -4.18 10.39
C GLN A 27 -5.59 -5.48 10.14
N LYS A 28 -6.72 -5.41 9.42
CA LYS A 28 -7.53 -6.57 9.03
C LYS A 28 -6.94 -7.31 7.84
N GLN A 29 -6.20 -6.60 7.00
CA GLN A 29 -5.48 -7.15 5.85
C GLN A 29 -4.05 -6.62 5.85
N CYS A 30 -3.12 -7.39 5.26
CA CYS A 30 -1.72 -6.97 5.14
C CYS A 30 -1.36 -6.68 3.68
N VAL A 31 -0.30 -5.89 3.52
CA VAL A 31 0.31 -5.62 2.22
C VAL A 31 1.39 -6.68 1.96
N PRO A 32 1.34 -7.40 0.83
CA PRO A 32 2.38 -8.35 0.46
C PRO A 32 3.70 -7.60 0.18
N PHE A 33 4.81 -8.09 0.73
CA PHE A 33 6.14 -7.56 0.43
C PHE A 33 6.87 -8.50 -0.53
N CYS A 34 7.07 -8.07 -1.77
CA CYS A 34 7.71 -8.89 -2.79
C CYS A 34 9.17 -8.49 -3.05
N HIS A 35 9.51 -7.20 -2.98
CA HIS A 35 10.85 -6.72 -3.34
C HIS A 35 11.74 -6.38 -2.14
N TYR A 36 11.16 -5.79 -1.09
CA TYR A 36 11.89 -5.44 0.14
C TYR A 36 11.54 -6.43 1.25
N ASN A 37 11.95 -7.70 1.08
CA ASN A 37 11.59 -8.82 1.96
C ASN A 37 12.73 -9.29 2.91
N GLY A 38 13.82 -8.53 3.03
CA GLY A 38 14.90 -8.87 3.96
C GLY A 38 14.44 -8.73 5.43
N GLY A 39 14.17 -9.86 6.09
CA GLY A 39 13.79 -9.91 7.52
C GLY A 39 12.31 -9.65 7.81
N VAL A 40 11.42 -9.88 6.84
CA VAL A 40 9.97 -9.87 7.11
C VAL A 40 9.53 -11.25 7.65
N GLY A 41 8.74 -11.24 8.72
CA GLY A 41 8.05 -12.42 9.21
C GLY A 41 6.91 -12.87 8.28
N GLN A 42 6.33 -14.03 8.56
CA GLN A 42 5.12 -14.51 7.90
C GLN A 42 3.91 -14.22 8.79
N THR A 43 2.84 -13.69 8.20
CA THR A 43 1.55 -13.55 8.88
C THR A 43 0.63 -14.68 8.43
N VAL A 44 0.00 -15.37 9.38
CA VAL A 44 -0.92 -16.49 9.12
C VAL A 44 -2.34 -15.92 8.91
N GLY A 45 -3.01 -16.24 7.80
CA GLY A 45 -4.40 -15.83 7.55
C GLY A 45 -4.68 -14.98 6.29
N LEU A 46 -3.71 -14.81 5.39
CA LEU A 46 -3.96 -14.29 4.04
C LEU A 46 -3.81 -15.45 3.05
N ASP A 47 -4.85 -15.66 2.24
CA ASP A 47 -4.88 -16.73 1.24
C ASP A 47 -3.59 -16.75 0.40
N ALA A 48 -2.87 -17.87 0.48
CA ALA A 48 -1.75 -18.34 -0.31
C ALA A 48 -0.63 -17.32 -0.68
N GLY A 49 0.50 -17.39 0.04
CA GLY A 49 1.83 -17.13 -0.53
C GLY A 49 2.46 -15.74 -0.31
N SER A 50 1.85 -14.87 0.50
CA SER A 50 2.37 -13.52 0.74
C SER A 50 3.16 -13.44 2.04
N VAL A 51 4.49 -13.35 1.95
CA VAL A 51 5.35 -13.06 3.11
C VAL A 51 5.03 -11.63 3.59
N ALA A 52 4.45 -11.51 4.77
CA ALA A 52 3.93 -10.25 5.31
C ALA A 52 4.51 -9.97 6.70
N GLN A 53 5.31 -8.90 6.83
CA GLN A 53 5.47 -8.24 8.13
C GLN A 53 5.92 -6.77 8.07
N ARG A 54 5.43 -6.02 9.07
CA ARG A 54 5.65 -4.62 9.49
C ARG A 54 4.75 -3.57 8.83
N VAL A 55 3.64 -3.27 9.53
CA VAL A 55 2.87 -2.02 9.38
C VAL A 55 3.69 -0.88 9.97
N LEU A 56 4.73 -0.45 9.27
CA LEU A 56 5.51 0.73 9.64
C LEU A 56 4.78 1.97 9.10
N ASN A 57 4.25 2.80 10.02
CA ASN A 57 3.68 4.14 9.82
C ASN A 57 3.15 4.42 8.40
N PHE A 58 2.07 3.72 8.05
CA PHE A 58 1.37 3.86 6.78
C PHE A 58 0.53 5.14 6.70
N TYR A 59 0.17 5.71 7.85
CA TYR A 59 -0.82 6.78 8.00
C TYR A 59 -0.53 8.03 7.17
N CYS A 60 0.73 8.50 7.14
CA CYS A 60 1.08 9.73 6.41
C CYS A 60 1.02 9.55 4.89
N THR A 61 1.39 8.37 4.39
CA THR A 61 1.30 8.04 2.96
C THR A 61 -0.14 7.79 2.53
N PHE A 62 -0.94 7.12 3.38
CA PHE A 62 -2.34 6.82 3.14
C PHE A 62 -3.20 8.08 2.98
N SER A 63 -3.07 9.09 3.84
CA SER A 63 -3.92 10.29 3.77
C SER A 63 -3.78 11.05 2.43
N LYS A 64 -2.58 11.09 1.86
CA LYS A 64 -2.31 11.68 0.54
C LYS A 64 -2.94 10.87 -0.59
N MET A 65 -2.81 9.55 -0.56
CA MET A 65 -3.40 8.67 -1.59
C MET A 65 -4.92 8.65 -1.50
N GLN A 66 -5.48 8.62 -0.29
CA GLN A 66 -6.91 8.58 -0.04
C GLN A 66 -7.62 9.86 -0.50
N ARG A 67 -7.01 11.05 -0.31
CA ARG A 67 -7.54 12.32 -0.82
C ARG A 67 -7.68 12.35 -2.34
N VAL A 68 -6.70 11.79 -3.06
CA VAL A 68 -6.74 11.72 -4.53
C VAL A 68 -7.84 10.78 -5.01
N MET A 69 -8.04 9.65 -4.31
CA MET A 69 -9.02 8.63 -4.70
C MET A 69 -10.47 8.95 -4.29
N LEU A 70 -10.69 9.64 -3.17
CA LEU A 70 -12.02 10.01 -2.68
C LEU A 70 -12.72 11.10 -3.50
N ASN A 71 -11.96 11.94 -4.21
CA ASN A 71 -12.51 13.05 -4.99
C ASN A 71 -13.04 12.64 -6.38
N SER A 72 -13.04 11.33 -6.70
CA SER A 72 -13.46 10.80 -8.00
C SER A 72 -14.70 9.92 -7.83
N ASN A 73 -15.89 10.44 -8.19
CA ASN A 73 -17.17 9.71 -8.16
C ASN A 73 -17.31 8.76 -9.36
N ALA A 74 -16.41 7.79 -9.50
CA ALA A 74 -16.44 6.91 -10.67
C ALA A 74 -16.24 5.45 -10.27
N ASP A 75 -17.37 4.77 -10.22
CA ASP A 75 -17.49 3.39 -9.74
C ASP A 75 -16.87 2.36 -10.68
N SER A 76 -16.67 2.74 -11.95
CA SER A 76 -16.09 1.93 -13.01
C SER A 76 -14.60 2.19 -13.25
N LEU A 77 -14.00 3.20 -12.62
CA LEU A 77 -12.58 3.51 -12.84
C LEU A 77 -11.67 2.42 -12.24
N VAL A 78 -10.73 1.98 -13.07
CA VAL A 78 -9.64 1.07 -12.71
C VAL A 78 -8.35 1.87 -12.63
N ILE A 79 -7.50 1.50 -11.69
CA ILE A 79 -6.18 2.09 -11.56
C ILE A 79 -5.21 1.39 -12.51
N ASP A 80 -4.97 2.00 -13.66
CA ASP A 80 -4.08 1.41 -14.69
C ASP A 80 -2.59 1.60 -14.34
N HIS A 81 -2.18 2.84 -14.10
CA HIS A 81 -0.79 3.19 -13.83
C HIS A 81 -0.63 3.97 -12.52
N ILE A 82 0.31 3.53 -11.69
CA ILE A 82 0.77 4.27 -10.50
C ILE A 82 2.29 4.13 -10.43
N GLN A 83 2.95 5.24 -10.13
CA GLN A 83 4.40 5.30 -9.96
C GLN A 83 4.75 5.85 -8.57
N VAL A 84 5.79 5.27 -7.97
CA VAL A 84 6.37 5.74 -6.70
C VAL A 84 7.82 6.12 -6.93
N ASN A 85 8.15 7.38 -6.66
CA ASN A 85 9.50 7.88 -6.74
C ASN A 85 10.11 8.01 -5.33
N LYS A 86 11.38 7.62 -5.19
CA LYS A 86 12.11 7.82 -3.93
C LYS A 86 12.42 9.32 -3.79
N ALA A 87 12.06 9.90 -2.66
CA ALA A 87 12.47 11.26 -2.33
C ALA A 87 13.99 11.35 -2.15
N PRO A 88 14.61 12.52 -2.43
CA PRO A 88 16.02 12.74 -2.15
C PRO A 88 16.36 12.44 -0.69
N LYS A 89 17.44 11.69 -0.46
CA LYS A 89 17.90 11.41 0.89
C LYS A 89 18.71 12.60 1.41
N MET A 90 18.26 13.23 2.49
CA MET A 90 19.06 14.22 3.20
C MET A 90 20.10 13.48 4.05
N GLN A 91 21.38 13.76 3.82
CA GLN A 91 22.44 13.23 4.68
C GLN A 91 22.39 13.93 6.02
N ARG A 92 22.38 13.15 7.11
CA ARG A 92 22.65 13.67 8.45
C ARG A 92 24.13 13.42 8.73
N ARG A 93 24.85 14.47 9.11
CA ARG A 93 26.15 14.31 9.75
C ARG A 93 25.88 13.93 11.19
N ILE A 94 26.42 12.78 11.62
CA ILE A 94 26.53 12.41 13.03
C ILE A 94 27.91 12.87 13.46
#